data_AF-A0A553P2K5-F1
#
_entry.id   AF-A0A553P2K5-F1
#
_cell.length_a   1.000
_cell.length_b   1.000
_cell.length_c   1.000
_cell.angle_alpha   90.00
_cell.angle_beta   90.00
_cell.angle_gamma   90.00
#
_symmetry.space_group_name_H-M   'P 1'
#
loop_
_entity.id
_entity.type
_entity.pdbx_description
1 polymer ?
#
loop_
_entity_poly.entity_id
_entity_poly.type
_entity_poly.pdbx_seq_one_letter_code
_entity_poly.pdbx_strand_id
1 'polypeptide(L)'
;MSQTYGNPCEAECANVDVSCTGECPCKEPCSCPENWDPVCGTNGQTYGNICEAECANVDVSCTGECPCKESCICNDIWDPVCGTDGQTYGNPCEAECANVDVSCTGECPCKEPCFLPENWDPVCGPMVKPTATL
;
A
#
# COMPACT_ATOMS: atom_id res chain seq x y z
N MET A 1 -27.32 -36.74 0.87
CA MET A 1 -27.21 -36.18 2.23
C MET A 1 -25.80 -36.48 2.71
N SER A 2 -25.00 -35.47 3.02
CA SER A 2 -23.65 -35.60 3.58
C SER A 2 -23.71 -35.33 5.09
N GLN A 3 -22.89 -36.04 5.89
CA GLN A 3 -22.85 -35.92 7.35
C GLN A 3 -21.41 -35.69 7.82
N THR A 4 -21.21 -34.73 8.71
CA THR A 4 -19.93 -34.47 9.37
C THR A 4 -19.77 -35.37 10.61
N TYR A 5 -18.61 -36.02 10.74
CA TYR A 5 -18.21 -36.83 11.90
C TYR A 5 -17.19 -36.04 12.73
N GLY A 6 -17.16 -36.22 14.05
CA GLY A 6 -16.31 -35.42 14.94
C GLY A 6 -14.81 -35.73 14.79
N ASN A 7 -14.48 -36.94 14.34
CA ASN A 7 -13.10 -37.39 14.10
C ASN A 7 -13.06 -38.64 13.18
N PRO A 8 -11.86 -39.04 12.70
CA PRO A 8 -11.72 -40.22 11.83
C PRO A 8 -12.19 -41.54 12.45
N CYS A 9 -12.01 -41.75 13.75
CA CYS A 9 -12.43 -42.99 14.43
C CYS A 9 -13.96 -43.15 14.46
N GLU A 10 -14.68 -42.05 14.66
CA GLU A 10 -16.15 -42.05 14.58
C GLU A 10 -16.67 -42.43 13.19
N ALA A 11 -16.02 -41.92 12.13
CA ALA A 11 -16.36 -42.30 10.75
C ALA A 11 -16.09 -43.78 10.49
N GLU A 12 -14.97 -44.32 10.99
CA GLU A 12 -14.64 -45.75 10.90
C GLU A 12 -15.67 -46.62 11.65
N CYS A 13 -16.08 -46.24 12.87
CA CYS A 13 -17.14 -46.94 13.62
C CYS A 13 -18.48 -46.96 12.86
N ALA A 14 -18.78 -45.91 12.09
CA ALA A 14 -19.96 -45.85 11.23
C ALA A 14 -19.79 -46.59 9.88
N ASN A 15 -18.62 -47.19 9.62
CA ASN A 15 -18.23 -47.80 8.34
C ASN A 15 -18.32 -46.81 7.15
N VAL A 16 -17.85 -45.57 7.35
CA VAL A 16 -17.78 -44.54 6.32
C VAL A 16 -16.34 -44.18 6.01
N ASP A 17 -15.98 -44.20 4.72
CA ASP A 17 -14.68 -43.74 4.25
C ASP A 17 -14.58 -42.21 4.31
N VAL A 18 -13.49 -41.69 4.87
CA VAL A 18 -13.24 -40.24 4.96
C VAL A 18 -12.90 -39.69 3.58
N SER A 19 -13.81 -38.88 3.02
CA SER A 19 -13.65 -38.28 1.68
C SER A 19 -12.80 -37.01 1.66
N CYS A 20 -12.79 -36.24 2.76
CA CYS A 20 -12.00 -35.02 2.91
C CYS A 20 -11.80 -34.69 4.39
N THR A 21 -10.86 -33.80 4.70
CA THR A 21 -10.71 -33.22 6.03
C THR A 21 -11.59 -31.97 6.16
N GLY A 22 -12.20 -31.76 7.34
CA GLY A 22 -13.12 -30.66 7.61
C GLY A 22 -14.58 -31.07 7.63
N GLU A 23 -15.48 -30.08 7.60
CA GLU A 23 -16.93 -30.29 7.62
C GLU A 23 -17.47 -30.62 6.22
N CYS A 24 -18.61 -31.31 6.18
CA CYS A 24 -19.34 -31.55 4.95
C CYS A 24 -20.22 -30.35 4.57
N PRO A 25 -20.47 -30.09 3.27
CA PRO A 25 -19.94 -30.81 2.10
C PRO A 25 -18.44 -30.53 1.89
N CYS A 26 -17.72 -31.54 1.37
CA CYS A 26 -16.30 -31.36 1.06
C CYS A 26 -16.10 -30.16 0.15
N LYS A 27 -15.11 -29.32 0.48
CA LYS A 27 -14.69 -28.26 -0.42
C LYS A 27 -14.07 -28.90 -1.65
N GLU A 28 -14.65 -28.62 -2.82
CA GLU A 28 -14.05 -29.00 -4.10
C GLU A 28 -12.60 -28.48 -4.13
N PRO A 29 -11.63 -29.29 -4.60
CA PRO A 29 -10.27 -28.83 -4.78
C PRO A 29 -10.31 -27.61 -5.71
N CYS A 30 -9.81 -26.48 -5.21
CA CYS A 30 -9.87 -25.24 -5.94
C CYS A 30 -9.03 -25.35 -7.21
N SER A 31 -9.70 -25.33 -8.35
CA SER A 31 -9.05 -25.30 -9.65
C SER A 31 -8.81 -23.85 -10.03
N CYS A 32 -7.75 -23.27 -9.48
CA CYS A 32 -7.33 -21.91 -9.80
C CYS A 32 -6.23 -21.91 -10.87
N PRO A 33 -6.24 -20.95 -11.81
CA PRO A 33 -5.11 -20.72 -12.69
C PRO A 33 -3.86 -20.31 -11.90
N GLU A 34 -2.67 -20.69 -12.38
CA GLU A 34 -1.37 -20.33 -11.76
C GLU A 34 -0.86 -18.96 -12.22
N ASN A 35 -1.75 -18.03 -12.59
CA ASN A 35 -1.35 -16.67 -12.92
C ASN A 35 -1.00 -15.89 -11.65
N TRP A 36 0.08 -15.12 -11.73
CA TRP A 36 0.52 -14.23 -10.65
C TRP A 36 -0.09 -12.83 -10.84
N ASP A 37 -1.25 -12.62 -10.23
CA ASP A 37 -1.96 -11.34 -10.14
C ASP A 37 -2.34 -11.11 -8.67
N PRO A 38 -1.35 -10.80 -7.81
CA PRO A 38 -1.48 -10.95 -6.37
C PRO A 38 -2.58 -10.05 -5.79
N VAL A 39 -3.20 -10.53 -4.72
CA VAL A 39 -4.19 -9.79 -3.93
C VAL A 39 -3.89 -9.94 -2.44
N CYS A 40 -4.18 -8.89 -1.67
CA CYS A 40 -4.03 -8.90 -0.23
C CYS A 40 -5.37 -9.21 0.42
N GLY A 41 -5.44 -10.30 1.19
CA GLY A 41 -6.64 -10.69 1.93
C GLY A 41 -6.89 -9.81 3.16
N THR A 42 -8.12 -9.76 3.63
CA THR A 42 -8.51 -9.08 4.89
C THR A 42 -7.84 -9.71 6.13
N ASN A 43 -7.28 -10.91 6.00
CA ASN A 43 -6.47 -11.59 7.00
C ASN A 43 -4.96 -11.19 6.97
N GLY A 44 -4.56 -10.29 6.08
CA GLY A 44 -3.17 -9.85 5.91
C GLY A 44 -2.27 -10.84 5.16
N GLN A 45 -2.83 -11.85 4.51
CA GLN A 45 -2.08 -12.79 3.67
C GLN A 45 -2.16 -12.41 2.19
N THR A 46 -1.03 -12.52 1.48
CA THR A 46 -0.97 -12.38 0.02
C THR A 46 -1.39 -13.70 -0.64
N TYR A 47 -2.34 -13.64 -1.57
CA TYR A 47 -2.74 -14.75 -2.43
C TYR A 47 -2.21 -14.52 -3.84
N GLY A 48 -1.87 -15.58 -4.58
CA GLY A 48 -1.29 -15.47 -5.91
C GLY A 48 -2.25 -14.85 -6.93
N ASN A 49 -3.55 -15.02 -6.71
CA ASN A 49 -4.62 -14.33 -7.43
C ASN A 49 -5.94 -14.33 -6.66
N ILE A 50 -6.95 -13.66 -7.21
CA ILE A 50 -8.30 -13.57 -6.62
C ILE A 50 -8.97 -14.94 -6.45
N CYS A 51 -8.76 -15.89 -7.37
CA CYS A 51 -9.33 -17.24 -7.25
C CYS A 51 -8.78 -17.96 -6.01
N GLU A 52 -7.49 -17.83 -5.73
CA GLU A 52 -6.87 -18.42 -4.54
C GLU A 52 -7.40 -17.78 -3.24
N ALA A 53 -7.65 -16.47 -3.22
CA ALA A 53 -8.25 -15.78 -2.07
C ALA A 53 -9.70 -16.25 -1.82
N GLU A 54 -10.51 -16.33 -2.88
CA GLU A 54 -11.89 -16.87 -2.82
C GLU A 54 -11.89 -18.35 -2.39
N CYS A 55 -10.92 -19.13 -2.90
CA CYS A 55 -10.68 -20.50 -2.47
C CYS A 55 -10.32 -20.61 -0.99
N ALA A 56 -9.67 -19.61 -0.40
CA ALA A 56 -9.42 -19.58 1.03
C ALA A 56 -10.63 -19.06 1.85
N ASN A 57 -11.73 -18.65 1.19
CA ASN A 57 -12.85 -17.90 1.78
C ASN A 57 -12.36 -16.61 2.47
N VAL A 58 -11.43 -15.91 1.83
CA VAL A 58 -10.89 -14.64 2.34
C VAL A 58 -11.26 -13.52 1.38
N ASP A 59 -11.95 -12.51 1.91
CA ASP A 59 -12.26 -11.30 1.16
C ASP A 59 -10.97 -10.53 0.84
N VAL A 60 -10.91 -9.94 -0.36
CA VAL A 60 -9.77 -9.11 -0.79
C VAL A 60 -9.87 -7.71 -0.18
N SER A 61 -8.80 -7.29 0.50
CA SER A 61 -8.62 -5.94 1.07
C SER A 61 -8.14 -4.95 0.01
N CYS A 62 -7.14 -5.34 -0.80
CA CYS A 62 -6.64 -4.52 -1.90
C CYS A 62 -5.96 -5.40 -2.97
N THR A 63 -5.78 -4.83 -4.17
CA THR A 63 -4.99 -5.44 -5.23
C THR A 63 -3.49 -5.30 -4.93
N GLY A 64 -2.71 -6.31 -5.31
CA GLY A 64 -1.28 -6.40 -5.02
C GLY A 64 -0.98 -7.22 -3.78
N GLU A 65 0.30 -7.29 -3.43
CA GLU A 65 0.75 -8.00 -2.23
C GLU A 65 0.43 -7.21 -0.95
N CYS A 66 0.25 -7.92 0.17
CA CYS A 66 0.20 -7.29 1.48
C CYS A 66 1.57 -6.74 1.90
N PRO A 67 1.62 -5.72 2.79
CA PRO A 67 0.47 -4.95 3.29
C PRO A 67 -0.10 -4.06 2.19
N CYS A 68 -1.41 -3.80 2.26
CA CYS A 68 -2.04 -2.85 1.36
C CYS A 68 -1.31 -1.51 1.42
N LYS A 69 -0.82 -1.06 0.26
CA LYS A 69 -0.40 0.33 0.12
C LYS A 69 -1.65 1.17 0.35
N GLU A 70 -1.64 1.99 1.39
CA GLU A 70 -2.72 2.97 1.55
C GLU A 70 -2.79 3.76 0.24
N SER A 71 -4.00 3.85 -0.32
CA SER A 71 -4.24 4.69 -1.48
C SER A 71 -3.90 6.10 -1.05
N CYS A 72 -2.73 6.54 -1.48
CA CYS A 72 -2.23 7.84 -1.18
C CYS A 72 -2.93 8.83 -2.11
N ILE A 73 -3.97 9.46 -1.58
CA ILE A 73 -4.76 10.45 -2.28
C ILE A 73 -4.20 11.82 -1.92
N CYS A 74 -3.32 12.33 -2.77
CA CYS A 74 -2.82 13.70 -2.68
C CYS A 74 -3.58 14.60 -3.64
N ASN A 75 -3.66 15.89 -3.30
CA ASN A 75 -4.13 16.89 -4.25
C ASN A 75 -3.00 17.22 -5.25
N ASP A 76 -3.35 17.70 -6.44
CA ASP A 76 -2.38 18.10 -7.45
C ASP A 76 -1.88 19.56 -7.25
N ILE A 77 -1.93 20.09 -6.02
CA ILE A 77 -1.43 21.44 -5.74
C ILE A 77 0.09 21.39 -5.79
N TRP A 78 0.68 22.25 -6.61
CA TRP A 78 2.13 22.40 -6.67
C TRP A 78 2.62 23.25 -5.50
N ASP A 79 3.15 22.59 -4.46
CA ASP A 79 3.78 23.18 -3.28
C ASP A 79 5.07 22.40 -2.94
N PRO A 80 6.10 22.50 -3.78
CA PRO A 80 7.17 21.52 -3.81
C PRO A 80 7.96 21.46 -2.51
N VAL A 81 8.41 20.26 -2.15
CA VAL A 81 9.28 20.01 -1.00
C VAL A 81 10.47 19.15 -1.40
N CYS A 82 11.59 19.35 -0.72
CA CYS A 82 12.80 18.55 -0.91
C CYS A 82 12.86 17.47 0.16
N GLY A 83 12.84 16.20 -0.25
CA GLY A 83 12.95 15.05 0.62
C GLY A 83 14.36 14.86 1.19
N THR A 84 14.45 14.12 2.30
CA THR A 84 15.73 13.68 2.90
C THR A 84 16.52 12.73 2.00
N ASP A 85 15.87 12.15 0.99
CA ASP A 85 16.46 11.36 -0.10
C ASP A 85 17.05 12.21 -1.25
N GLY A 86 16.89 13.54 -1.20
CA GLY A 86 17.35 14.47 -2.23
C GLY A 86 16.44 14.58 -3.45
N GLN A 87 15.22 14.03 -3.40
CA GLN A 87 14.22 14.15 -4.46
C GLN A 87 13.22 15.28 -4.19
N THR A 88 12.78 15.97 -5.24
CA THR A 88 11.70 16.96 -5.15
C THR A 88 10.35 16.25 -5.29
N TYR A 89 9.47 16.45 -4.32
CA TYR A 89 8.08 16.01 -4.34
C TYR A 89 7.17 17.19 -4.67
N GLY A 90 6.07 16.96 -5.41
CA GLY A 90 5.19 18.03 -5.88
C GLY A 90 4.45 18.76 -4.76
N ASN A 91 4.25 18.08 -3.64
CA ASN A 91 3.70 18.63 -2.40
C ASN A 91 4.10 17.78 -1.16
N PRO A 92 3.83 18.25 0.07
CA PRO A 92 4.13 17.50 1.29
C PRO A 92 3.40 16.15 1.38
N CYS A 93 2.18 16.05 0.83
CA CYS A 93 1.43 14.79 0.84
C CYS A 93 2.15 13.74 0.00
N GLU A 94 2.67 14.09 -1.18
CA GLU A 94 3.45 13.17 -2.02
C GLU A 94 4.76 12.72 -1.36
N ALA A 95 5.39 13.57 -0.55
CA ALA A 95 6.57 13.16 0.24
C ALA A 95 6.19 12.15 1.34
N GLU A 96 5.12 12.42 2.09
CA GLU A 96 4.58 11.52 3.11
C GLU A 96 4.16 10.17 2.50
N CYS A 97 3.52 10.22 1.33
CA CYS A 97 3.14 9.08 0.50
C CYS A 97 4.31 8.13 0.20
N ALA A 98 5.45 8.73 -0.16
CA ALA A 98 6.68 8.01 -0.43
C ALA A 98 7.41 7.57 0.85
N ASN A 99 6.85 7.89 2.04
CA ASN A 99 7.47 7.70 3.34
C ASN A 99 8.84 8.39 3.43
N VAL A 100 8.92 9.62 2.90
CA VAL A 100 10.14 10.43 2.91
C VAL A 100 9.91 11.69 3.74
N ASP A 101 10.74 11.86 4.76
CA ASP A 101 10.75 13.09 5.56
C ASP A 101 11.19 14.29 4.72
N VAL A 102 10.55 15.44 4.94
CA VAL A 102 10.89 16.71 4.28
C VAL A 102 12.13 17.34 4.92
N SER A 103 13.14 17.61 4.09
CA SER A 103 14.39 18.29 4.47
C SER A 103 14.24 19.82 4.44
N CYS A 104 13.60 20.38 3.41
CA CYS A 104 13.30 21.80 3.30
C CYS A 104 12.09 22.07 2.38
N THR A 105 11.48 23.24 2.54
CA THR A 105 10.43 23.73 1.63
C THR A 105 11.02 24.19 0.30
N GLY A 106 10.31 23.93 -0.80
CA GLY A 106 10.77 24.18 -2.16
C GLY A 106 11.46 22.97 -2.79
N GLU A 107 11.86 23.12 -4.05
CA GLU A 107 12.55 22.07 -4.80
C GLU A 107 13.98 21.82 -4.27
N CYS A 108 14.48 20.59 -4.45
CA CYS A 108 15.89 20.27 -4.24
C CYS A 108 16.80 20.94 -5.29
N PRO A 109 18.08 21.21 -4.97
CA PRO A 109 18.69 21.07 -3.65
C PRO A 109 18.25 22.17 -2.69
N CYS A 110 18.24 21.86 -1.39
CA CYS A 110 17.94 22.84 -0.36
C CYS A 110 18.87 24.04 -0.46
N LYS A 111 18.28 25.24 -0.48
CA LYS A 111 19.04 26.48 -0.44
C LYS A 111 19.63 26.61 0.95
N GLU A 112 20.94 26.88 1.01
CA GLU A 112 21.55 27.23 2.27
C GLU A 112 20.83 28.45 2.86
N PRO A 113 20.62 28.47 4.19
CA PRO A 113 20.01 29.60 4.85
C PRO A 113 20.81 30.87 4.54
N CYS A 114 20.13 31.93 4.11
CA CYS A 114 20.74 33.23 3.96
C CYS A 114 21.03 33.82 5.34
N PHE A 115 22.30 33.83 5.74
CA PHE A 115 22.73 34.54 6.95
C PHE A 115 22.77 36.04 6.65
N LEU A 116 21.84 36.79 7.23
CA LEU A 116 21.83 38.25 7.15
C LEU A 116 22.70 38.82 8.28
N PRO A 117 23.79 39.55 7.99
CA PRO A 117 24.51 40.29 9.01
C PRO A 117 23.66 41.48 9.50
N GLU A 118 23.81 41.86 10.77
CA GLU A 118 23.13 43.05 11.33
C GLU A 118 23.69 44.40 10.81
N ASN A 119 24.72 44.37 9.95
CA ASN A 119 25.33 45.58 9.40
C ASN A 119 24.54 46.13 8.19
N TRP A 120 24.42 47.46 8.11
CA TRP A 120 23.72 48.13 7.03
C TRP A 120 24.66 48.40 5.84
N ASP A 121 24.71 47.43 4.92
CA ASP A 121 25.48 47.51 3.66
C ASP A 121 24.55 47.43 2.43
N PRO A 122 23.86 48.53 2.06
CA PRO A 122 22.84 48.49 1.00
C PRO A 122 23.43 48.30 -0.40
N VAL A 123 22.80 47.46 -1.21
CA VAL A 123 23.09 47.24 -2.63
C VAL A 123 21.86 47.55 -3.50
N CYS A 124 22.05 47.94 -4.76
CA CYS A 124 20.94 48.15 -5.71
C CYS A 124 20.74 46.93 -6.63
N GLY A 125 19.49 46.56 -6.89
CA GLY A 125 19.14 45.43 -7.75
C GLY A 125 17.77 45.62 -8.43
N PRO A 126 17.48 44.85 -9.49
CA PRO A 126 16.20 44.93 -10.19
C PRO A 126 15.05 44.41 -9.31
N MET A 127 13.86 45.01 -9.47
CA MET A 127 12.64 44.53 -8.82
C MET A 127 12.20 43.20 -9.45
N VAL A 128 12.17 42.12 -8.66
CA VAL A 128 11.51 40.86 -9.06
C VAL A 128 10.01 41.02 -8.86
N LYS A 129 9.23 40.97 -9.93
CA LYS A 129 7.76 40.97 -9.83
C LYS A 129 7.31 39.63 -9.22
N PRO A 130 6.32 39.61 -8.30
CA PRO A 130 5.72 38.35 -7.89
C PRO A 130 5.08 37.69 -9.10
N THR A 131 5.50 36.46 -9.40
CA THR A 131 4.80 35.59 -10.37
C THR A 131 3.44 35.26 -9.77
N ALA A 132 2.40 35.92 -10.26
CA ALA A 132 1.02 35.53 -9.99
C ALA A 132 0.75 34.22 -10.74
N THR A 133 0.57 33.14 -10.00
CA THR A 133 -0.11 31.94 -10.48
C THR A 133 -1.54 32.36 -10.83
N LEU A 134 -1.95 32.11 -12.07
CA LEU A 134 -3.30 32.41 -12.60
C LEU A 134 -4.36 31.52 -11.95
#